data_AF-A0A528JYD6-F1
#
_entry.id   AF-A0A528JYD6-F1
#
_cell.length_a   1.000
_cell.length_b   1.000
_cell.length_c   1.000
_cell.angle_alpha   90.00
_cell.angle_beta   90.00
_cell.angle_gamma   90.00
#
_symmetry.space_group_name_H-M   'P 1'
#
loop_
_entity.id
_entity.type
_entity.pdbx_description
1 polymer ?
#
loop_
_entity_poly.entity_id
_entity_poly.type
_entity_poly.pdbx_seq_one_letter_code
_entity_poly.pdbx_strand_id
1 'polypeptide(L)'
;VYDGGTYGAIERVNDHLPSPPEHQVRQRLWRIVAKRCVVAAGAIERPIVFAGNDTPGVIMASAMRTYVARYAATPARRIALFINNEDGWRTVETALGAGLQIAAVIDARPDVSATHRALAAKAGFAVLNGSVVGVEGGKDGVRKISISLTGGARAEVEADGLAVSGGWNPAVGLTSYHRGRPKWQDDISAFVPDSAPAGMVAAGAANGAFGLGACLRQGFAAGAAAAHSASHSGNAGAPPIADDEAFSLTPLWHVAGKGKAFVDYQHDVTAADIELAQREGFESVEHLKRYTTLGMATDQGKTSNVAGLAIMAAVSGKSIPETGTTIYRPPYVPVAIGAFAGHHRDENFHATRLTPSHHWAAEQRAVFVDTGLWKRAQWYPRAGEKDWLESVTREVKAVRSGVGFCDVSTLGKIDVRGPDAGAFLDRVYINTFSNL
;
A
#
# COMPACT_ATOMS: atom_id res chain seq x y z
N VAL A 1 0.26 5.59 8.95
CA VAL A 1 0.27 6.68 9.94
C VAL A 1 -0.32 6.10 11.21
N TYR A 2 0.33 6.32 12.34
CA TYR A 2 -0.14 5.93 13.66
C TYR A 2 -0.42 7.20 14.47
N ASP A 3 -1.06 7.05 15.63
CA ASP A 3 -1.35 8.16 16.54
C ASP A 3 -0.06 8.93 16.91
N GLY A 4 -0.21 10.24 17.15
CA GLY A 4 0.88 11.09 17.63
C GLY A 4 1.97 11.43 16.58
N GLY A 5 1.67 11.39 15.28
CA GLY A 5 2.64 11.77 14.24
C GLY A 5 3.75 10.75 14.02
N THR A 6 3.45 9.47 14.24
CA THR A 6 4.37 8.36 13.99
C THR A 6 4.06 7.68 12.65
N TYR A 7 5.10 7.42 11.86
CA TYR A 7 5.02 6.85 10.53
C TYR A 7 5.88 5.58 10.46
N GLY A 8 5.29 4.49 9.94
CA GLY A 8 6.03 3.28 9.62
C GLY A 8 6.46 3.30 8.16
N ALA A 9 7.73 3.02 7.89
CA ALA A 9 8.25 2.84 6.54
C ALA A 9 9.12 1.59 6.46
N ILE A 10 9.14 0.95 5.29
CA ILE A 10 10.03 -0.18 5.01
C ILE A 10 11.06 0.27 3.98
N GLU A 11 12.32 0.19 4.36
CA GLU A 11 13.45 0.30 3.45
C GLU A 11 13.74 -1.10 2.89
N ARG A 12 13.72 -1.21 1.56
CA ARG A 12 14.12 -2.42 0.82
C ARG A 12 15.62 -2.37 0.61
N VAL A 13 16.38 -3.04 1.47
CA VAL A 13 17.85 -2.97 1.47
C VAL A 13 18.40 -3.91 0.39
N ASN A 14 18.02 -5.18 0.45
CA ASN A 14 18.55 -6.23 -0.43
C ASN A 14 17.46 -7.03 -1.15
N ASP A 15 16.21 -6.57 -1.21
CA ASP A 15 15.11 -7.28 -1.90
C ASP A 15 15.33 -7.52 -3.41
N HIS A 16 16.21 -6.73 -4.03
CA HIS A 16 16.55 -6.84 -5.44
C HIS A 16 17.64 -7.91 -5.71
N LEU A 17 18.29 -8.42 -4.65
CA LEU A 17 19.33 -9.43 -4.77
C LEU A 17 18.72 -10.84 -4.60
N PRO A 18 19.05 -11.81 -5.46
CA PRO A 18 18.63 -13.21 -5.30
C PRO A 18 19.12 -13.82 -3.97
N SER A 19 20.32 -13.43 -3.53
CA SER A 19 20.90 -13.82 -2.25
C SER A 19 21.60 -12.60 -1.62
N PRO A 20 21.13 -12.10 -0.47
CA PRO A 20 21.78 -10.99 0.22
C PRO A 20 23.11 -11.43 0.84
N PRO A 21 24.12 -10.54 0.96
CA PRO A 21 25.38 -10.85 1.63
C PRO A 21 25.19 -11.25 3.11
N GLU A 22 26.14 -11.99 3.65
CA GLU A 22 26.11 -12.44 5.05
C GLU A 22 25.98 -11.26 6.02
N HIS A 23 25.21 -11.45 7.09
CA HIS A 23 24.91 -10.45 8.13
C HIS A 23 24.19 -9.18 7.64
N GLN A 24 23.75 -9.11 6.39
CA GLN A 24 22.92 -8.01 5.92
C GLN A 24 21.43 -8.30 6.06
N VAL A 25 20.67 -7.26 6.41
CA VAL A 25 19.21 -7.36 6.46
C VAL A 25 18.64 -7.30 5.05
N ARG A 26 17.55 -8.05 4.83
CA ARG A 26 16.76 -7.92 3.60
C ARG A 26 15.98 -6.60 3.57
N GLN A 27 15.33 -6.29 4.69
CA GLN A 27 14.47 -5.12 4.88
C GLN A 27 14.76 -4.46 6.23
N ARG A 28 14.54 -3.14 6.32
CA ARG A 28 14.62 -2.38 7.58
C ARG A 28 13.30 -1.65 7.84
N LEU A 29 12.73 -1.88 9.03
CA LEU A 29 11.57 -1.14 9.52
C LEU A 29 12.02 0.17 10.17
N TRP A 30 11.51 1.27 9.63
CA TRP A 30 11.69 2.62 10.17
C TRP A 30 10.43 3.04 10.93
N ARG A 31 10.64 3.49 12.18
CA ARG A 31 9.64 4.23 12.95
C ARG A 31 10.04 5.70 12.98
N ILE A 32 9.36 6.50 12.18
CA ILE A 32 9.66 7.92 11.99
C ILE A 32 8.65 8.72 12.82
N VAL A 33 9.13 9.48 13.81
CA VAL A 33 8.28 10.42 14.56
C VAL A 33 8.54 11.81 14.01
N ALA A 34 7.52 12.42 13.38
CA ALA A 34 7.69 13.70 12.69
C ALA A 34 6.63 14.72 13.12
N LYS A 35 7.07 15.96 13.39
CA LYS A 35 6.17 17.09 13.74
C LYS A 35 5.21 17.44 12.60
N ARG A 36 5.66 17.27 11.35
CA ARG A 36 4.92 17.55 10.12
C ARG A 36 5.23 16.51 9.05
N CYS A 37 4.26 16.22 8.19
CA CYS A 37 4.40 15.28 7.07
C CYS A 37 3.81 15.90 5.80
N VAL A 38 4.57 15.81 4.70
CA VAL A 38 4.10 16.15 3.36
C VAL A 38 3.98 14.87 2.56
N VAL A 39 2.76 14.55 2.11
CA VAL A 39 2.46 13.40 1.26
C VAL A 39 2.52 13.83 -0.20
N ALA A 40 3.63 13.51 -0.86
CA ALA A 40 3.84 13.69 -2.30
C ALA A 40 3.81 12.34 -3.03
N ALA A 41 2.84 11.48 -2.72
CA ALA A 41 2.78 10.08 -3.17
C ALA A 41 2.31 9.89 -4.62
N GLY A 42 2.07 10.98 -5.35
CA GLY A 42 1.61 10.95 -6.74
C GLY A 42 0.16 10.46 -6.91
N ALA A 43 -0.14 10.03 -8.13
CA ALA A 43 -1.40 9.42 -8.53
C ALA A 43 -1.13 8.15 -9.34
N ILE A 44 -2.10 7.23 -9.36
CA ILE A 44 -2.04 5.97 -10.08
C ILE A 44 -2.97 6.06 -11.29
N GLU A 45 -2.46 5.77 -12.48
CA GLU A 45 -3.28 5.75 -13.69
C GLU A 45 -4.32 4.61 -13.59
N ARG A 46 -5.54 4.87 -14.04
CA ARG A 46 -6.66 3.91 -13.95
C ARG A 46 -7.05 3.35 -15.31
N PRO A 47 -7.44 2.07 -15.39
CA PRO A 47 -7.87 1.45 -16.64
C PRO A 47 -9.23 1.99 -17.09
N ILE A 48 -9.60 1.65 -18.33
CA ILE A 48 -10.98 1.69 -18.82
C ILE A 48 -11.47 0.25 -18.90
N VAL A 49 -12.69 -0.04 -18.44
CA VAL A 49 -13.27 -1.38 -18.48
C VAL A 49 -13.92 -1.59 -19.85
N PHE A 50 -13.49 -2.61 -20.60
CA PHE A 50 -14.03 -2.95 -21.92
C PHE A 50 -13.75 -4.43 -22.24
N ALA A 51 -14.40 -4.98 -23.26
CA ALA A 51 -14.25 -6.39 -23.59
C ALA A 51 -12.81 -6.73 -24.08
N GLY A 52 -12.18 -7.75 -23.47
CA GLY A 52 -10.83 -8.20 -23.80
C GLY A 52 -9.71 -7.31 -23.23
N ASN A 53 -10.01 -6.49 -22.24
CA ASN A 53 -9.04 -5.58 -21.60
C ASN A 53 -7.98 -6.27 -20.71
N ASP A 54 -8.03 -7.59 -20.58
CA ASP A 54 -7.02 -8.45 -19.94
C ASP A 54 -6.07 -9.12 -20.93
N THR A 55 -6.30 -8.95 -22.24
CA THR A 55 -5.49 -9.58 -23.30
C THR A 55 -4.01 -9.18 -23.14
N PRO A 56 -3.05 -10.12 -23.18
CA PRO A 56 -1.63 -9.79 -23.18
C PRO A 56 -1.29 -8.74 -24.24
N GLY A 57 -0.57 -7.68 -23.84
CA GLY A 57 -0.28 -6.52 -24.69
C GLY A 57 -1.23 -5.33 -24.49
N VAL A 58 -2.36 -5.51 -23.79
CA VAL A 58 -3.13 -4.40 -23.22
C VAL A 58 -2.45 -3.95 -21.93
N ILE A 59 -1.92 -2.73 -21.89
CA ILE A 59 -1.27 -2.18 -20.70
C ILE A 59 -1.64 -0.72 -20.48
N MET A 60 -1.43 -0.22 -19.26
CA MET A 60 -1.59 1.19 -18.93
C MET A 60 -0.66 2.08 -19.79
N ALA A 61 -1.15 3.23 -20.26
CA ALA A 61 -0.39 4.11 -21.12
C ALA A 61 0.86 4.68 -20.42
N SER A 62 0.75 5.04 -19.14
CA SER A 62 1.90 5.44 -18.31
C SER A 62 2.90 4.29 -18.10
N ALA A 63 2.45 3.04 -18.05
CA ALA A 63 3.33 1.88 -17.97
C ALA A 63 4.09 1.67 -19.29
N MET A 64 3.40 1.77 -20.43
CA MET A 64 4.03 1.76 -21.77
C MET A 64 5.11 2.85 -21.85
N ARG A 65 4.75 4.08 -21.49
CA ARG A 65 5.66 5.23 -21.45
C ARG A 65 6.87 4.98 -20.55
N THR A 66 6.66 4.36 -19.39
CA THR A 66 7.74 4.00 -18.46
C THR A 66 8.68 2.94 -19.05
N TYR A 67 8.15 1.89 -19.67
CA TYR A 67 8.98 0.88 -20.33
C TYR A 67 9.87 1.48 -21.41
N VAL A 68 9.29 2.32 -22.26
CA VAL A 68 10.01 2.98 -23.35
C VAL A 68 11.07 3.95 -22.80
N ALA A 69 10.67 4.92 -21.98
CA ALA A 69 11.53 6.02 -21.58
C ALA A 69 12.57 5.63 -20.50
N ARG A 70 12.22 4.73 -19.57
CA ARG A 70 13.08 4.37 -18.44
C ARG A 70 13.87 3.10 -18.67
N TYR A 71 13.28 2.11 -19.33
CA TYR A 71 13.88 0.78 -19.49
C TYR A 71 14.33 0.50 -20.93
N ALA A 72 14.11 1.42 -21.87
CA ALA A 72 14.40 1.22 -23.29
C ALA A 72 13.82 -0.11 -23.83
N ALA A 73 12.63 -0.47 -23.34
CA ALA A 73 11.94 -1.70 -23.66
C ALA A 73 10.51 -1.41 -24.12
N THR A 74 9.94 -2.29 -24.94
CA THR A 74 8.53 -2.21 -25.32
C THR A 74 7.94 -3.62 -25.48
N PRO A 75 6.70 -3.85 -25.04
CA PRO A 75 6.01 -5.12 -25.33
C PRO A 75 5.54 -5.22 -26.78
N ALA A 76 5.52 -4.12 -27.54
CA ALA A 76 4.92 -4.04 -28.87
C ALA A 76 5.66 -3.05 -29.79
N ARG A 77 5.70 -3.32 -31.10
CA ARG A 77 6.33 -2.42 -32.09
C ARG A 77 5.31 -1.48 -32.74
N ARG A 78 4.12 -2.00 -33.00
CA ARG A 78 2.97 -1.26 -33.51
C ARG A 78 1.91 -1.17 -32.41
N ILE A 79 1.72 0.01 -31.85
CA ILE A 79 0.83 0.23 -30.70
C ILE A 79 -0.39 1.06 -31.09
N ALA A 80 -1.55 0.69 -30.58
CA ALA A 80 -2.71 1.57 -30.52
C ALA A 80 -2.83 2.18 -29.13
N LEU A 81 -3.52 3.31 -29.02
CA LEU A 81 -3.84 3.93 -27.75
C LEU A 81 -5.35 4.09 -27.59
N PHE A 82 -5.88 3.74 -26.42
CA PHE A 82 -7.26 4.04 -26.05
C PHE A 82 -7.29 4.97 -24.85
N ILE A 83 -7.73 6.20 -25.08
CA ILE A 83 -7.55 7.29 -24.13
C ILE A 83 -8.85 8.05 -23.92
N ASN A 84 -9.03 8.61 -22.73
CA ASN A 84 -10.13 9.51 -22.41
C ASN A 84 -9.67 10.88 -21.88
N ASN A 85 -8.36 11.15 -21.94
CA ASN A 85 -7.72 12.32 -21.36
C ASN A 85 -6.45 12.72 -22.11
N GLU A 86 -5.94 13.92 -21.84
CA GLU A 86 -4.74 14.45 -22.51
C GLU A 86 -3.44 13.69 -22.21
N ASP A 87 -3.26 13.11 -21.01
CA ASP A 87 -1.97 12.49 -20.64
C ASP A 87 -1.62 11.29 -21.55
N GLY A 88 -2.64 10.63 -22.11
CA GLY A 88 -2.47 9.58 -23.11
C GLY A 88 -1.65 10.01 -24.33
N TRP A 89 -1.73 11.28 -24.75
CA TRP A 89 -0.96 11.81 -25.87
C TRP A 89 0.54 11.89 -25.59
N ARG A 90 0.96 12.06 -24.33
CA ARG A 90 2.38 12.01 -23.95
C ARG A 90 3.00 10.64 -24.23
N THR A 91 2.19 9.58 -24.15
CA THR A 91 2.62 8.22 -24.51
C THR A 91 2.80 8.09 -26.02
N VAL A 92 1.96 8.74 -26.82
CA VAL A 92 2.13 8.82 -28.29
C VAL A 92 3.47 9.49 -28.62
N GLU A 93 3.73 10.66 -28.06
CA GLU A 93 4.97 11.42 -28.29
C GLU A 93 6.21 10.62 -27.87
N THR A 94 6.16 9.98 -26.70
CA THR A 94 7.26 9.13 -26.20
C THR A 94 7.52 7.95 -27.13
N ALA A 95 6.47 7.27 -27.59
CA ALA A 95 6.57 6.13 -28.49
C ALA A 95 7.13 6.54 -29.86
N LEU A 96 6.66 7.65 -30.44
CA LEU A 96 7.20 8.20 -31.69
C LEU A 96 8.68 8.59 -31.54
N GLY A 97 9.05 9.25 -30.43
CA GLY A 97 10.43 9.61 -30.14
C GLY A 97 11.37 8.42 -30.01
N ALA A 98 10.85 7.26 -29.61
CA ALA A 98 11.57 5.99 -29.56
C ALA A 98 11.51 5.18 -30.86
N GLY A 99 10.89 5.70 -31.93
CA GLY A 99 10.77 5.04 -33.22
C GLY A 99 9.73 3.91 -33.28
N LEU A 100 8.78 3.86 -32.34
CA LEU A 100 7.66 2.92 -32.40
C LEU A 100 6.60 3.39 -33.39
N GLN A 101 5.82 2.45 -33.93
CA GLN A 101 4.73 2.75 -34.84
C GLN A 101 3.43 2.94 -34.07
N ILE A 102 2.72 4.03 -34.35
CA ILE A 102 1.37 4.24 -33.84
C ILE A 102 0.38 3.72 -34.89
N ALA A 103 -0.43 2.73 -34.51
CA ALA A 103 -1.48 2.19 -35.37
C ALA A 103 -2.67 3.15 -35.46
N ALA A 104 -3.15 3.60 -34.31
CA ALA A 104 -4.21 4.60 -34.16
C ALA A 104 -4.25 5.13 -32.72
N VAL A 105 -4.79 6.33 -32.55
CA VAL A 105 -5.25 6.85 -31.26
C VAL A 105 -6.77 6.85 -31.26
N ILE A 106 -7.36 6.06 -30.38
CA ILE A 106 -8.79 6.00 -30.10
C ILE A 106 -9.05 6.93 -28.93
N ASP A 107 -9.59 8.11 -29.21
CA ASP A 107 -9.89 9.13 -28.20
C ASP A 107 -11.40 9.17 -27.93
N ALA A 108 -11.78 8.88 -26.68
CA ALA A 108 -13.17 8.88 -26.26
C ALA A 108 -13.76 10.30 -26.15
N ARG A 109 -12.91 11.33 -26.17
CA ARG A 109 -13.34 12.73 -26.08
C ARG A 109 -13.93 13.17 -27.42
N PRO A 110 -14.96 14.05 -27.41
CA PRO A 110 -15.56 14.56 -28.64
C PRO A 110 -14.56 15.41 -29.44
N ASP A 111 -13.73 16.18 -28.75
CA ASP A 111 -12.80 17.12 -29.36
C ASP A 111 -11.35 16.74 -29.07
N VAL A 112 -10.59 16.48 -30.15
CA VAL A 112 -9.13 16.32 -30.10
C VAL A 112 -8.48 17.61 -30.58
N SER A 113 -7.50 18.10 -29.81
CA SER A 113 -6.82 19.37 -30.08
C SER A 113 -6.19 19.44 -31.47
N ALA A 114 -6.12 20.64 -32.04
CA ALA A 114 -5.48 20.86 -33.34
C ALA A 114 -4.01 20.43 -33.35
N THR A 115 -3.31 20.60 -32.22
CA THR A 115 -1.92 20.15 -32.03
C THR A 115 -1.80 18.63 -32.16
N HIS A 116 -2.67 17.87 -31.49
CA HIS A 116 -2.67 16.41 -31.55
C HIS A 116 -3.08 15.88 -32.94
N ARG A 117 -4.02 16.55 -33.62
CA ARG A 117 -4.36 16.23 -35.02
C ARG A 117 -3.19 16.50 -35.98
N ALA A 118 -2.47 17.61 -35.78
CA ALA A 118 -1.29 17.94 -36.59
C ALA A 118 -0.14 16.94 -36.35
N LEU A 119 0.07 16.51 -35.09
CA LEU A 119 1.01 15.43 -34.76
C LEU A 119 0.67 14.14 -35.51
N ALA A 120 -0.61 13.74 -35.48
CA ALA A 120 -1.08 12.56 -36.17
C ALA A 120 -0.89 12.62 -37.68
N ALA A 121 -1.21 13.76 -38.30
CA ALA A 121 -0.99 13.97 -39.73
C ALA A 121 0.50 13.91 -40.10
N LYS A 122 1.38 14.52 -39.30
CA LYS A 122 2.83 14.51 -39.52
C LYS A 122 3.43 13.11 -39.37
N ALA A 123 2.97 12.34 -38.40
CA ALA A 123 3.48 11.00 -38.10
C ALA A 123 2.77 9.88 -38.87
N GLY A 124 1.66 10.17 -39.56
CA GLY A 124 0.97 9.24 -40.45
C GLY A 124 0.11 8.19 -39.74
N PHE A 125 -0.57 8.53 -38.64
CA PHE A 125 -1.49 7.63 -37.94
C PHE A 125 -2.91 8.19 -37.81
N ALA A 126 -3.90 7.32 -37.65
CA ALA A 126 -5.30 7.71 -37.53
C ALA A 126 -5.65 8.18 -36.12
N VAL A 127 -6.47 9.23 -36.02
CA VAL A 127 -7.15 9.64 -34.78
C VAL A 127 -8.63 9.32 -34.94
N LEU A 128 -9.12 8.41 -34.10
CA LEU A 128 -10.47 7.89 -34.16
C LEU A 128 -11.22 8.35 -32.92
N ASN A 129 -12.24 9.18 -33.12
CA ASN A 129 -13.16 9.55 -32.04
C ASN A 129 -14.11 8.38 -31.77
N GLY A 130 -14.01 7.75 -30.59
CA GLY A 130 -14.80 6.57 -30.26
C GLY A 130 -14.25 5.76 -29.09
N SER A 131 -14.74 4.53 -28.95
CA SER A 131 -14.38 3.62 -27.86
C SER A 131 -13.96 2.26 -28.38
N VAL A 132 -12.98 1.63 -27.71
CA VAL A 132 -12.64 0.23 -27.94
C VAL A 132 -13.75 -0.65 -27.36
N VAL A 133 -14.31 -1.52 -28.19
CA VAL A 133 -15.40 -2.45 -27.84
C VAL A 133 -14.97 -3.91 -27.82
N GLY A 134 -13.73 -4.21 -28.18
CA GLY A 134 -13.19 -5.55 -28.18
C GLY A 134 -11.71 -5.58 -28.55
N VAL A 135 -10.98 -6.53 -27.98
CA VAL A 135 -9.60 -6.84 -28.34
C VAL A 135 -9.53 -8.33 -28.68
N GLU A 136 -9.01 -8.62 -29.86
CA GLU A 136 -8.68 -9.98 -30.30
C GLU A 136 -7.18 -10.18 -30.17
N GLY A 137 -6.78 -11.22 -29.43
CA GLY A 137 -5.39 -11.56 -29.18
C GLY A 137 -5.24 -12.92 -28.49
N GLY A 138 -4.06 -13.20 -27.97
CA GLY A 138 -3.77 -14.43 -27.25
C GLY A 138 -2.46 -14.33 -26.48
N LYS A 139 -1.84 -15.47 -26.18
CA LYS A 139 -0.56 -15.53 -25.46
C LYS A 139 0.57 -14.71 -26.12
N ASP A 140 0.48 -14.51 -27.44
CA ASP A 140 1.49 -13.82 -28.24
C ASP A 140 1.22 -12.30 -28.37
N GLY A 141 0.13 -11.79 -27.77
CA GLY A 141 -0.19 -10.38 -27.75
C GLY A 141 -1.53 -10.01 -28.37
N VAL A 142 -1.77 -8.71 -28.49
CA VAL A 142 -2.90 -8.12 -29.22
C VAL A 142 -2.68 -8.33 -30.73
N ARG A 143 -3.75 -8.58 -31.48
CA ARG A 143 -3.70 -8.67 -32.96
C ARG A 143 -4.63 -7.67 -33.62
N LYS A 144 -5.85 -7.53 -33.09
CA LYS A 144 -6.88 -6.65 -33.66
C LYS A 144 -7.69 -5.98 -32.57
N ILE A 145 -8.03 -4.72 -32.79
CA ILE A 145 -8.80 -3.88 -31.88
C ILE A 145 -10.06 -3.43 -32.61
N SER A 146 -11.21 -3.76 -32.05
CA SER A 146 -12.53 -3.40 -32.56
C SER A 146 -13.01 -2.12 -31.90
N ILE A 147 -13.46 -1.16 -32.71
CA ILE A 147 -13.76 0.21 -32.29
C ILE A 147 -15.18 0.56 -32.70
N SER A 148 -15.93 1.18 -31.78
CA SER A 148 -17.17 1.88 -32.11
C SER A 148 -16.87 3.37 -32.20
N LEU A 149 -16.98 3.95 -33.39
CA LEU A 149 -16.80 5.37 -33.64
C LEU A 149 -17.99 6.16 -33.08
N THR A 150 -17.76 7.43 -32.77
CA THR A 150 -18.84 8.38 -32.49
C THR A 150 -19.78 8.43 -33.70
N GLY A 151 -21.06 8.14 -33.50
CA GLY A 151 -22.05 7.96 -34.56
C GLY A 151 -22.39 6.49 -34.90
N GLY A 152 -21.74 5.52 -34.26
CA GLY A 152 -22.12 4.10 -34.30
C GLY A 152 -21.48 3.27 -35.42
N ALA A 153 -20.70 3.90 -36.31
CA ALA A 153 -19.90 3.18 -37.29
C ALA A 153 -18.83 2.32 -36.59
N ARG A 154 -18.46 1.19 -37.22
CA ARG A 154 -17.41 0.30 -36.70
C ARG A 154 -16.11 0.49 -37.48
N ALA A 155 -15.01 0.41 -36.75
CA ALA A 155 -13.66 0.38 -37.31
C ALA A 155 -12.85 -0.73 -36.66
N GLU A 156 -11.81 -1.19 -37.35
CA GLU A 156 -10.86 -2.16 -36.85
C GLU A 156 -9.44 -1.65 -37.06
N VAL A 157 -8.57 -1.93 -36.09
CA VAL A 157 -7.15 -1.55 -36.14
C VAL A 157 -6.30 -2.77 -35.78
N GLU A 158 -5.33 -3.09 -36.64
CA GLU A 158 -4.30 -4.08 -36.33
C GLU A 158 -3.15 -3.42 -35.56
N ALA A 159 -2.79 -4.02 -34.43
CA ALA A 159 -1.72 -3.58 -33.54
C ALA A 159 -1.22 -4.74 -32.69
N ASP A 160 0.03 -4.67 -32.24
CA ASP A 160 0.68 -5.68 -31.38
C ASP A 160 0.42 -5.40 -29.89
N GLY A 161 0.01 -4.17 -29.56
CA GLY A 161 -0.28 -3.74 -28.19
C GLY A 161 -1.27 -2.58 -28.14
N LEU A 162 -1.93 -2.45 -27.00
CA LEU A 162 -2.91 -1.41 -26.71
C LEU A 162 -2.55 -0.69 -25.41
N ALA A 163 -2.19 0.58 -25.50
CA ALA A 163 -1.93 1.42 -24.33
C ALA A 163 -3.24 2.10 -23.89
N VAL A 164 -3.65 1.94 -22.63
CA VAL A 164 -4.94 2.44 -22.12
C VAL A 164 -4.71 3.57 -21.12
N SER A 165 -5.39 4.71 -21.30
CA SER A 165 -5.37 5.82 -20.35
C SER A 165 -6.79 6.23 -19.96
N GLY A 166 -7.23 5.80 -18.77
CA GLY A 166 -8.56 6.09 -18.23
C GLY A 166 -8.61 7.29 -17.27
N GLY A 167 -7.49 7.98 -17.08
CA GLY A 167 -7.30 9.07 -16.11
C GLY A 167 -6.48 8.64 -14.90
N TRP A 168 -6.48 9.45 -13.84
CA TRP A 168 -5.58 9.28 -12.69
C TRP A 168 -6.34 9.30 -11.37
N ASN A 169 -5.97 8.40 -10.46
CA ASN A 169 -6.47 8.34 -9.11
C ASN A 169 -5.37 8.81 -8.14
N PRO A 170 -5.53 9.99 -7.51
CA PRO A 170 -4.63 10.44 -6.43
C PRO A 170 -4.41 9.36 -5.37
N ALA A 171 -3.18 9.22 -4.89
CA ALA A 171 -2.82 8.20 -3.90
C ALA A 171 -3.30 8.56 -2.47
N VAL A 172 -4.61 8.63 -2.27
CA VAL A 172 -5.26 9.07 -1.02
C VAL A 172 -5.12 8.09 0.15
N GLY A 173 -4.57 6.89 -0.08
CA GLY A 173 -4.46 5.85 0.94
C GLY A 173 -3.74 6.33 2.22
N LEU A 174 -2.66 7.11 2.07
CA LEU A 174 -1.91 7.65 3.20
C LEU A 174 -2.68 8.70 4.01
N THR A 175 -3.45 9.55 3.34
CA THR A 175 -4.25 10.62 3.97
C THR A 175 -5.53 10.09 4.59
N SER A 176 -6.05 8.95 4.13
CA SER A 176 -7.33 8.39 4.57
C SER A 176 -7.24 7.35 5.70
N TYR A 177 -6.04 7.02 6.21
CA TYR A 177 -5.86 5.94 7.19
C TYR A 177 -6.55 6.15 8.55
N HIS A 178 -6.75 7.39 8.99
CA HIS A 178 -7.47 7.70 10.23
C HIS A 178 -8.97 7.91 9.99
N ARG A 179 -9.58 7.06 9.15
CA ARG A 179 -10.99 7.15 8.72
C ARG A 179 -11.33 8.46 8.00
N GLY A 180 -10.32 9.19 7.51
CA GLY A 180 -10.51 10.37 6.68
C GLY A 180 -11.14 9.96 5.34
N ARG A 181 -12.29 10.53 5.01
CA ARG A 181 -12.97 10.25 3.74
C ARG A 181 -12.43 11.21 2.69
N PRO A 182 -11.95 10.71 1.53
CA PRO A 182 -11.60 11.60 0.43
C PRO A 182 -12.88 12.21 -0.17
N LYS A 183 -12.76 13.36 -0.80
CA LYS A 183 -13.85 14.01 -1.54
C LYS A 183 -13.72 13.75 -3.03
N TRP A 184 -14.85 13.77 -3.72
CA TRP A 184 -14.87 13.69 -5.18
C TRP A 184 -14.54 15.04 -5.80
N GLN A 185 -13.77 15.05 -6.88
CA GLN A 185 -13.45 16.21 -7.68
C GLN A 185 -13.81 15.92 -9.15
N ASP A 186 -14.80 16.65 -9.68
CA ASP A 186 -15.42 16.34 -10.98
C ASP A 186 -14.52 16.57 -12.19
N ASP A 187 -13.74 17.65 -12.18
CA ASP A 187 -12.84 18.06 -13.27
C ASP A 187 -11.80 16.99 -13.66
N ILE A 188 -11.31 16.24 -12.67
CA ILE A 188 -10.38 15.11 -12.85
C ILE A 188 -11.07 13.75 -12.68
N SER A 189 -12.36 13.77 -12.31
CA SER A 189 -13.20 12.62 -11.97
C SER A 189 -12.46 11.63 -11.08
N ALA A 190 -12.01 12.11 -9.93
CA ALA A 190 -11.23 11.32 -9.00
C ALA A 190 -11.50 11.73 -7.55
N PHE A 191 -11.15 10.83 -6.63
CA PHE A 191 -11.13 11.14 -5.21
C PHE A 191 -9.81 11.84 -4.84
N VAL A 192 -9.91 12.98 -4.15
CA VAL A 192 -8.79 13.74 -3.59
C VAL A 192 -8.87 13.80 -2.07
N PRO A 193 -7.76 14.07 -1.37
CA PRO A 193 -7.80 14.31 0.07
C PRO A 193 -8.77 15.45 0.41
N ASP A 194 -9.62 15.23 1.42
CA ASP A 194 -10.46 16.28 2.01
C ASP A 194 -9.91 16.70 3.38
N SER A 195 -9.71 15.69 4.23
CA SER A 195 -8.98 15.81 5.49
C SER A 195 -7.77 14.87 5.50
N ALA A 196 -6.82 15.18 6.38
CA ALA A 196 -5.65 14.34 6.65
C ALA A 196 -5.41 14.28 8.17
N PRO A 197 -4.65 13.28 8.66
CA PRO A 197 -4.20 13.24 10.05
C PRO A 197 -3.53 14.56 10.46
N ALA A 198 -3.65 14.92 11.74
CA ALA A 198 -3.09 16.17 12.26
C ALA A 198 -1.58 16.30 11.92
N GLY A 199 -1.20 17.44 11.35
CA GLY A 199 0.18 17.71 10.93
C GLY A 199 0.58 17.10 9.57
N MET A 200 -0.34 16.47 8.85
CA MET A 200 -0.14 15.96 7.48
C MET A 200 -0.80 16.88 6.45
N VAL A 201 -0.12 17.08 5.31
CA VAL A 201 -0.70 17.72 4.12
C VAL A 201 -0.32 16.92 2.86
N ALA A 202 -1.18 16.88 1.86
CA ALA A 202 -0.87 16.31 0.54
C ALA A 202 -0.43 17.41 -0.43
N ALA A 203 0.44 17.07 -1.39
CA ALA A 203 0.91 18.00 -2.41
C ALA A 203 1.06 17.31 -3.78
N GLY A 204 0.87 18.09 -4.85
CA GLY A 204 1.00 17.63 -6.23
C GLY A 204 -0.12 16.67 -6.63
N ALA A 205 0.20 15.65 -7.42
CA ALA A 205 -0.79 14.70 -7.93
C ALA A 205 -1.51 13.91 -6.82
N ALA A 206 -0.88 13.74 -5.64
CA ALA A 206 -1.54 13.17 -4.47
C ALA A 206 -2.68 14.06 -3.92
N ASN A 207 -2.68 15.35 -4.27
CA ASN A 207 -3.69 16.35 -3.96
C ASN A 207 -4.53 16.73 -5.20
N GLY A 208 -4.49 15.95 -6.29
CA GLY A 208 -5.25 16.21 -7.51
C GLY A 208 -4.62 17.19 -8.50
N ALA A 209 -3.45 17.77 -8.21
CA ALA A 209 -2.74 18.63 -9.15
C ALA A 209 -1.83 17.80 -10.07
N PHE A 210 -2.22 17.60 -11.33
CA PHE A 210 -1.49 16.73 -12.26
C PHE A 210 -0.40 17.44 -13.09
N GLY A 211 -0.50 18.77 -13.27
CA GLY A 211 0.51 19.56 -13.97
C GLY A 211 1.83 19.61 -13.21
N LEU A 212 2.96 19.59 -13.94
CA LEU A 212 4.30 19.63 -13.33
C LEU A 212 4.55 20.93 -12.57
N GLY A 213 4.20 22.08 -13.16
CA GLY A 213 4.31 23.38 -12.51
C GLY A 213 3.54 23.44 -11.19
N ALA A 214 2.30 22.95 -11.19
CA ALA A 214 1.45 22.88 -10.01
C ALA A 214 2.01 21.95 -8.93
N CYS A 215 2.54 20.78 -9.33
CA CYS A 215 3.24 19.87 -8.41
C CYS A 215 4.43 20.54 -7.71
N LEU A 216 5.27 21.24 -8.47
CA LEU A 216 6.46 21.92 -7.95
C LEU A 216 6.07 23.05 -6.98
N ARG A 217 5.09 23.88 -7.36
CA ARG A 217 4.59 24.97 -6.51
C ARG A 217 3.96 24.45 -5.21
N GLN A 218 3.10 23.44 -5.29
CA GLN A 218 2.47 22.85 -4.11
C GLN A 218 3.48 22.16 -3.20
N GLY A 219 4.43 21.39 -3.75
CA GLY A 219 5.48 20.73 -3.00
C GLY A 219 6.38 21.73 -2.25
N PHE A 220 6.80 22.79 -2.94
CA PHE A 220 7.59 23.87 -2.34
C PHE A 220 6.83 24.55 -1.18
N ALA A 221 5.58 24.96 -1.40
CA ALA A 221 4.76 25.61 -0.40
C ALA A 221 4.53 24.71 0.83
N ALA A 222 4.19 23.44 0.61
CA ALA A 222 3.98 22.46 1.68
C ALA A 222 5.26 22.20 2.49
N GLY A 223 6.41 22.10 1.82
CA GLY A 223 7.72 21.93 2.47
C GLY A 223 8.10 23.13 3.34
N ALA A 224 7.97 24.35 2.80
CA ALA A 224 8.25 25.59 3.54
C ALA A 224 7.33 25.74 4.77
N ALA A 225 6.03 25.48 4.60
CA ALA A 225 5.06 25.53 5.70
C ALA A 225 5.33 24.45 6.78
N ALA A 226 5.75 23.26 6.37
CA ALA A 226 6.12 22.18 7.29
C ALA A 226 7.36 22.53 8.12
N ALA A 227 8.41 23.08 7.49
CA ALA A 227 9.62 23.53 8.16
C ALA A 227 9.32 24.68 9.15
N HIS A 228 8.58 25.69 8.71
CA HIS A 228 8.19 26.82 9.57
C HIS A 228 7.39 26.36 10.79
N SER A 229 6.40 25.48 10.59
CA SER A 229 5.61 24.89 11.67
C SER A 229 6.43 24.02 12.63
N ALA A 230 7.57 23.50 12.18
CA ALA A 230 8.51 22.72 13.00
C ALA A 230 9.50 23.60 13.78
N SER A 231 9.30 24.92 13.78
CA SER A 231 10.16 25.95 14.39
C SER A 231 11.49 26.18 13.66
N HIS A 232 11.55 25.83 12.37
CA HIS A 232 12.66 26.17 11.50
C HIS A 232 12.27 27.36 10.61
N SER A 233 12.64 28.56 11.05
CA SER A 233 12.49 29.79 10.27
C SER A 233 13.77 30.07 9.46
N GLY A 234 13.61 30.46 8.21
CA GLY A 234 14.70 30.74 7.28
C GLY A 234 14.17 31.08 5.90
N ASN A 235 15.03 31.57 5.02
CA ASN A 235 14.67 31.80 3.63
C ASN A 235 14.51 30.44 2.90
N ALA A 236 13.31 30.12 2.44
CA ALA A 236 13.02 28.90 1.68
C ALA A 236 13.51 28.96 0.22
N GLY A 237 13.95 30.13 -0.25
CA GLY A 237 14.29 30.37 -1.65
C GLY A 237 13.04 30.60 -2.51
N ALA A 238 13.15 30.31 -3.81
CA ALA A 238 12.05 30.40 -4.76
C ALA A 238 11.63 28.99 -5.24
N PRO A 239 10.34 28.76 -5.52
CA PRO A 239 9.90 27.49 -6.10
C PRO A 239 10.52 27.28 -7.49
N PRO A 240 10.83 26.02 -7.86
CA PRO A 240 11.15 25.68 -9.24
C PRO A 240 9.99 26.08 -10.19
N ILE A 241 10.33 26.57 -11.37
CA ILE A 241 9.37 26.98 -12.39
C ILE A 241 9.32 25.93 -13.49
N ALA A 242 8.11 25.49 -13.82
CA ALA A 242 7.82 24.67 -14.99
C ALA A 242 6.42 25.04 -15.50
N ASP A 243 6.19 24.74 -16.78
CA ASP A 243 4.87 24.89 -17.38
C ASP A 243 3.90 23.85 -16.83
N ASP A 244 2.61 24.18 -16.88
CA ASP A 244 1.54 23.24 -16.58
C ASP A 244 0.97 22.68 -17.88
N GLU A 245 0.91 21.35 -17.95
CA GLU A 245 0.28 20.66 -19.06
C GLU A 245 -1.25 20.83 -18.99
N ALA A 246 -1.88 21.04 -20.14
CA ALA A 246 -3.33 21.02 -20.23
C ALA A 246 -3.84 19.62 -19.86
N PHE A 247 -4.82 19.57 -18.96
CA PHE A 247 -5.49 18.32 -18.60
C PHE A 247 -6.98 18.47 -18.85
N SER A 248 -7.47 17.70 -19.83
CA SER A 248 -8.90 17.53 -20.07
C SER A 248 -9.23 16.05 -20.05
N LEU A 249 -10.45 15.72 -19.62
CA LEU A 249 -10.92 14.36 -19.41
C LEU A 249 -12.40 14.29 -19.81
N THR A 250 -12.78 13.21 -20.49
CA THR A 250 -14.19 12.78 -20.55
C THR A 250 -14.32 11.50 -19.72
N PRO A 251 -15.16 11.47 -18.67
CA PRO A 251 -15.29 10.28 -17.82
C PRO A 251 -15.75 9.08 -18.66
N LEU A 252 -14.96 8.01 -18.64
CA LEU A 252 -15.31 6.75 -19.29
C LEU A 252 -14.79 5.61 -18.42
N TRP A 253 -15.72 4.94 -17.74
CA TRP A 253 -15.42 3.89 -16.76
C TRP A 253 -15.59 2.50 -17.35
N HIS A 254 -16.63 2.30 -18.15
CA HIS A 254 -17.02 1.03 -18.73
C HIS A 254 -17.60 1.24 -20.13
N VAL A 255 -17.07 0.51 -21.11
CA VAL A 255 -17.65 0.38 -22.46
C VAL A 255 -18.47 -0.90 -22.49
N ALA A 256 -19.79 -0.75 -22.51
CA ALA A 256 -20.71 -1.88 -22.59
C ALA A 256 -20.52 -2.63 -23.93
N GLY A 257 -20.48 -3.95 -23.87
CA GLY A 257 -20.21 -4.78 -25.03
C GLY A 257 -20.39 -6.27 -24.77
N LYS A 258 -20.14 -7.08 -25.81
CA LYS A 258 -20.11 -8.55 -25.68
C LYS A 258 -18.69 -8.99 -25.32
N GLY A 259 -18.57 -9.90 -24.36
CA GLY A 259 -17.28 -10.44 -23.91
C GLY A 259 -16.97 -10.07 -22.46
N LYS A 260 -15.87 -10.60 -21.93
CA LYS A 260 -15.43 -10.32 -20.56
C LYS A 260 -14.76 -8.95 -20.50
N ALA A 261 -15.25 -8.10 -19.60
CA ALA A 261 -14.67 -6.80 -19.31
C ALA A 261 -14.20 -6.77 -17.85
N PHE A 262 -12.90 -6.90 -17.63
CA PHE A 262 -12.31 -7.06 -16.31
C PHE A 262 -12.19 -5.71 -15.59
N VAL A 263 -12.55 -5.72 -14.31
CA VAL A 263 -12.42 -4.61 -13.38
C VAL A 263 -11.26 -4.86 -12.43
N ASP A 264 -11.14 -6.10 -11.91
CA ASP A 264 -10.02 -6.55 -11.08
C ASP A 264 -9.32 -7.72 -11.75
N TYR A 265 -8.10 -7.48 -12.24
CA TYR A 265 -7.34 -8.47 -12.98
C TYR A 265 -6.78 -9.60 -12.12
N GLN A 266 -6.48 -9.37 -10.83
CA GLN A 266 -5.87 -10.41 -9.99
C GLN A 266 -6.91 -11.41 -9.48
N HIS A 267 -8.15 -10.97 -9.32
CA HIS A 267 -9.26 -11.79 -8.82
C HIS A 267 -10.30 -12.13 -9.90
N ASP A 268 -10.02 -11.86 -11.18
CA ASP A 268 -10.91 -12.12 -12.31
C ASP A 268 -12.32 -11.50 -12.16
N VAL A 269 -12.43 -10.35 -11.49
CA VAL A 269 -13.73 -9.68 -11.31
C VAL A 269 -14.06 -8.88 -12.56
N THR A 270 -15.24 -9.10 -13.13
CA THR A 270 -15.73 -8.43 -14.35
C THR A 270 -16.85 -7.42 -14.04
N ALA A 271 -17.16 -6.57 -15.03
CA ALA A 271 -18.30 -5.66 -14.94
C ALA A 271 -19.63 -6.41 -14.74
N ALA A 272 -19.77 -7.59 -15.37
CA ALA A 272 -20.96 -8.43 -15.25
C ALA A 272 -21.15 -8.98 -13.83
N ASP A 273 -20.05 -9.23 -13.09
CA ASP A 273 -20.11 -9.67 -11.69
C ASP A 273 -20.60 -8.55 -10.76
N ILE A 274 -20.23 -7.29 -11.05
CA ILE A 274 -20.74 -6.12 -10.32
C ILE A 274 -22.23 -5.93 -10.59
N GLU A 275 -22.65 -6.01 -11.86
CA GLU A 275 -24.06 -5.96 -12.23
C GLU A 275 -24.86 -7.09 -11.59
N LEU A 276 -24.31 -8.30 -11.53
CA LEU A 276 -24.94 -9.45 -10.86
C LEU A 276 -25.09 -9.20 -9.37
N ALA A 277 -24.03 -8.74 -8.69
CA ALA A 277 -24.09 -8.43 -7.27
C ALA A 277 -25.19 -7.40 -6.96
N GLN A 278 -25.33 -6.35 -7.78
CA GLN A 278 -26.40 -5.38 -7.59
C GLN A 278 -27.79 -6.00 -7.82
N ARG A 279 -27.97 -6.86 -8.83
CA ARG A 279 -29.25 -7.57 -9.06
C ARG A 279 -29.62 -8.51 -7.92
N GLU A 280 -28.64 -9.09 -7.23
CA GLU A 280 -28.84 -9.95 -6.06
C GLU A 280 -29.05 -9.17 -4.75
N GLY A 281 -29.04 -7.84 -4.79
CA GLY A 281 -29.38 -6.98 -3.65
C GLY A 281 -28.17 -6.49 -2.83
N PHE A 282 -26.95 -6.62 -3.33
CA PHE A 282 -25.75 -6.12 -2.64
C PHE A 282 -25.51 -4.62 -2.88
N GLU A 283 -26.32 -3.76 -2.26
CA GLU A 283 -26.33 -2.31 -2.52
C GLU A 283 -25.14 -1.51 -1.97
N SER A 284 -24.46 -2.02 -0.95
CA SER A 284 -23.31 -1.36 -0.32
C SER A 284 -22.01 -1.73 -1.02
N VAL A 285 -21.12 -0.76 -1.24
CA VAL A 285 -19.77 -1.01 -1.78
C VAL A 285 -18.99 -2.04 -0.95
N GLU A 286 -19.25 -2.10 0.37
CA GLU A 286 -18.63 -3.09 1.27
C GLU A 286 -19.20 -4.50 1.05
N HIS A 287 -20.48 -4.61 0.66
CA HIS A 287 -21.07 -5.90 0.28
C HIS A 287 -20.57 -6.36 -1.08
N LEU A 288 -20.56 -5.46 -2.07
CA LEU A 288 -20.00 -5.73 -3.39
C LEU A 288 -18.57 -6.28 -3.27
N LYS A 289 -17.71 -5.58 -2.52
CA LYS A 289 -16.33 -6.01 -2.26
C LYS A 289 -16.24 -7.43 -1.70
N ARG A 290 -17.08 -7.79 -0.71
CA ARG A 290 -17.04 -9.12 -0.06
C ARG A 290 -17.62 -10.21 -0.95
N TYR A 291 -18.62 -9.89 -1.75
CA TYR A 291 -19.28 -10.83 -2.65
C TYR A 291 -18.41 -11.15 -3.87
N THR A 292 -17.87 -10.13 -4.53
CA THR A 292 -17.07 -10.31 -5.76
C THR A 292 -15.58 -10.48 -5.50
N THR A 293 -15.10 -10.15 -4.30
CA THR A 293 -13.67 -10.02 -3.95
C THR A 293 -12.92 -8.86 -4.62
N LEU A 294 -13.66 -7.91 -5.22
CA LEU A 294 -13.13 -6.68 -5.83
C LEU A 294 -12.19 -5.92 -4.87
N GLY A 295 -10.95 -5.67 -5.32
CA GLY A 295 -9.97 -4.88 -4.58
C GLY A 295 -9.42 -5.57 -3.33
N MET A 296 -9.60 -6.88 -3.19
CA MET A 296 -9.07 -7.67 -2.07
C MET A 296 -7.73 -8.35 -2.39
N ALA A 297 -7.21 -8.19 -3.61
CA ALA A 297 -5.99 -8.85 -4.07
C ALA A 297 -4.71 -8.19 -3.48
N THR A 298 -3.55 -8.66 -3.91
CA THR A 298 -2.25 -8.19 -3.37
C THR A 298 -1.96 -6.72 -3.69
N ASP A 299 -2.58 -6.19 -4.75
CA ASP A 299 -2.52 -4.79 -5.13
C ASP A 299 -3.47 -3.89 -4.30
N GLN A 300 -4.40 -4.48 -3.55
CA GLN A 300 -5.44 -3.83 -2.76
C GLN A 300 -6.34 -2.90 -3.59
N GLY A 301 -6.61 -3.28 -4.85
CA GLY A 301 -7.55 -2.59 -5.73
C GLY A 301 -7.12 -1.19 -6.17
N LYS A 302 -5.81 -0.94 -6.25
CA LYS A 302 -5.24 0.34 -6.71
C LYS A 302 -5.72 0.74 -8.12
N THR A 303 -5.97 -0.24 -8.98
CA THR A 303 -6.49 -0.04 -10.34
C THR A 303 -7.97 -0.41 -10.49
N SER A 304 -8.55 -1.21 -9.59
CA SER A 304 -9.91 -1.76 -9.74
C SER A 304 -10.98 -0.99 -8.96
N ASN A 305 -10.66 -0.44 -7.78
CA ASN A 305 -11.68 0.06 -6.85
C ASN A 305 -12.53 1.20 -7.43
N VAL A 306 -11.91 2.21 -8.06
CA VAL A 306 -12.65 3.38 -8.58
C VAL A 306 -13.48 3.00 -9.81
N ALA A 307 -12.95 2.14 -10.69
CA ALA A 307 -13.70 1.65 -11.84
C ALA A 307 -14.91 0.80 -11.40
N GLY A 308 -14.72 -0.12 -10.45
CA GLY A 308 -15.81 -0.91 -9.90
C GLY A 308 -16.85 -0.07 -9.17
N LEU A 309 -16.42 0.96 -8.43
CA LEU A 309 -17.32 1.91 -7.80
C LEU A 309 -18.14 2.69 -8.84
N ALA A 310 -17.53 3.12 -9.93
CA ALA A 310 -18.22 3.85 -10.99
C ALA A 310 -19.25 2.99 -11.73
N ILE A 311 -18.94 1.71 -11.98
CA ILE A 311 -19.90 0.75 -12.53
C ILE A 311 -21.06 0.55 -11.55
N MET A 312 -20.75 0.34 -10.26
CA MET A 312 -21.75 0.19 -9.20
C MET A 312 -22.67 1.42 -9.10
N ALA A 313 -22.11 2.62 -9.15
CA ALA A 313 -22.86 3.88 -9.14
C ALA A 313 -23.85 3.95 -10.32
N ALA A 314 -23.37 3.61 -11.53
CA ALA A 314 -24.20 3.60 -12.73
C ALA A 314 -25.37 2.60 -12.63
N VAL A 315 -25.13 1.37 -12.17
CA VAL A 315 -26.18 0.33 -12.07
C VAL A 315 -27.14 0.56 -10.91
N SER A 316 -26.72 1.29 -9.88
CA SER A 316 -27.55 1.64 -8.72
C SER A 316 -28.28 2.98 -8.88
N GLY A 317 -28.03 3.73 -9.96
CA GLY A 317 -28.60 5.05 -10.19
C GLY A 317 -28.11 6.12 -9.21
N LYS A 318 -26.96 5.91 -8.57
CA LYS A 318 -26.34 6.85 -7.62
C LYS A 318 -25.16 7.56 -8.28
N SER A 319 -24.76 8.71 -7.73
CA SER A 319 -23.48 9.31 -8.08
C SER A 319 -22.32 8.54 -7.42
N ILE A 320 -21.13 8.61 -8.03
CA ILE A 320 -19.89 8.02 -7.48
C ILE A 320 -19.62 8.45 -6.02
N PRO A 321 -19.73 9.75 -5.64
CA PRO A 321 -19.56 10.15 -4.24
C PRO A 321 -20.60 9.55 -3.29
N GLU A 322 -21.85 9.37 -3.72
CA GLU A 322 -22.92 8.77 -2.90
C GLU A 322 -22.73 7.26 -2.68
N THR A 323 -22.16 6.54 -3.65
CA THR A 323 -21.86 5.11 -3.51
C THR A 323 -20.77 4.85 -2.46
N GLY A 324 -19.90 5.84 -2.22
CA GLY A 324 -18.90 5.84 -1.15
C GLY A 324 -17.65 5.00 -1.44
N THR A 325 -16.52 5.35 -0.80
CA THR A 325 -15.29 4.55 -0.89
C THR A 325 -15.20 3.54 0.25
N THR A 326 -14.39 2.49 0.07
CA THR A 326 -14.09 1.53 1.13
C THR A 326 -13.02 2.06 2.09
N ILE A 327 -12.91 1.43 3.26
CA ILE A 327 -11.92 1.85 4.28
C ILE A 327 -10.49 1.53 3.83
N TYR A 328 -9.63 2.56 3.82
CA TYR A 328 -8.19 2.41 3.60
C TYR A 328 -7.50 1.83 4.85
N ARG A 329 -6.69 0.78 4.69
CA ARG A 329 -6.00 0.07 5.79
C ARG A 329 -4.49 -0.03 5.56
N PRO A 330 -3.64 0.13 6.60
CA PRO A 330 -2.24 -0.23 6.49
C PRO A 330 -2.07 -1.77 6.40
N PRO A 331 -0.97 -2.26 5.81
CA PRO A 331 0.08 -1.47 5.14
C PRO A 331 -0.33 -1.05 3.71
N TYR A 332 0.24 0.05 3.19
CA TYR A 332 -0.08 0.57 1.85
C TYR A 332 0.30 -0.41 0.71
N VAL A 333 1.38 -1.14 0.93
CA VAL A 333 1.84 -2.29 0.13
C VAL A 333 2.18 -3.42 1.10
N PRO A 334 2.09 -4.70 0.68
CA PRO A 334 2.46 -5.82 1.54
C PRO A 334 3.88 -5.68 2.11
N VAL A 335 4.04 -6.07 3.37
CA VAL A 335 5.31 -6.04 4.12
C VAL A 335 5.59 -7.45 4.63
N ALA A 336 6.85 -7.90 4.54
CA ALA A 336 7.23 -9.19 5.08
C ALA A 336 7.10 -9.20 6.61
N ILE A 337 6.48 -10.24 7.18
CA ILE A 337 6.28 -10.35 8.63
C ILE A 337 7.60 -10.26 9.39
N GLY A 338 8.68 -10.84 8.85
CA GLY A 338 10.01 -10.78 9.45
C GLY A 338 10.57 -9.36 9.62
N ALA A 339 10.14 -8.39 8.79
CA ALA A 339 10.55 -7.00 8.95
C ALA A 339 9.95 -6.35 10.22
N PHE A 340 8.78 -6.81 10.67
CA PHE A 340 8.18 -6.36 11.94
C PHE A 340 8.85 -6.99 13.16
N ALA A 341 9.26 -8.26 13.06
CA ALA A 341 9.98 -8.93 14.13
C ALA A 341 11.36 -8.30 14.36
N GLY A 342 12.04 -7.87 13.29
CA GLY A 342 13.36 -7.25 13.39
C GLY A 342 14.38 -8.21 14.01
N HIS A 343 15.00 -7.81 15.13
CA HIS A 343 15.97 -8.62 15.86
C HIS A 343 15.33 -9.48 16.96
N HIS A 344 14.02 -9.37 17.19
CA HIS A 344 13.29 -10.14 18.20
C HIS A 344 13.01 -11.56 17.71
N ARG A 345 14.06 -12.38 17.64
CA ARG A 345 14.03 -13.78 17.23
C ARG A 345 14.93 -14.62 18.13
N ASP A 346 14.70 -15.92 18.16
CA ASP A 346 15.55 -16.90 18.86
C ASP A 346 15.75 -16.50 20.34
N GLU A 347 16.99 -16.53 20.86
CA GLU A 347 17.26 -16.14 22.25
C GLU A 347 17.03 -14.63 22.53
N ASN A 348 16.92 -13.81 21.47
CA ASN A 348 16.68 -12.36 21.57
C ASN A 348 15.20 -11.98 21.42
N PHE A 349 14.29 -12.95 21.34
CA PHE A 349 12.84 -12.68 21.28
C PHE A 349 12.35 -11.87 22.49
N HIS A 350 12.90 -12.16 23.68
CA HIS A 350 12.67 -11.38 24.88
C HIS A 350 13.93 -11.34 25.76
N ALA A 351 13.97 -10.39 26.70
CA ALA A 351 15.07 -10.32 27.65
C ALA A 351 15.13 -11.58 28.53
N THR A 352 16.33 -12.10 28.73
CA THR A 352 16.61 -13.19 29.66
C THR A 352 17.36 -12.64 30.87
N ARG A 353 16.81 -12.85 32.07
CA ARG A 353 17.42 -12.42 33.35
C ARG A 353 18.05 -13.61 34.05
N LEU A 354 19.32 -13.49 34.37
CA LEU A 354 20.11 -14.51 35.07
C LEU A 354 20.31 -14.11 36.52
N THR A 355 20.10 -15.05 37.45
CA THR A 355 20.36 -14.79 38.88
C THR A 355 21.87 -14.71 39.15
N PRO A 356 22.30 -14.11 40.27
CA PRO A 356 23.71 -14.09 40.64
C PRO A 356 24.35 -15.48 40.73
N SER A 357 23.57 -16.51 41.07
CA SER A 357 24.04 -17.89 41.14
C SER A 357 23.96 -18.66 39.81
N HIS A 358 23.48 -18.04 38.73
CA HIS A 358 23.17 -18.74 37.48
C HIS A 358 24.36 -19.50 36.90
N HIS A 359 25.54 -18.87 36.82
CA HIS A 359 26.74 -19.51 36.29
C HIS A 359 27.19 -20.69 37.14
N TRP A 360 27.17 -20.54 38.46
CA TRP A 360 27.45 -21.64 39.38
C TRP A 360 26.43 -22.78 39.22
N ALA A 361 25.14 -22.45 39.10
CA ALA A 361 24.11 -23.46 38.91
C ALA A 361 24.30 -24.21 37.58
N ALA A 362 24.69 -23.51 36.51
CA ALA A 362 24.99 -24.11 35.21
C ALA A 362 26.22 -25.05 35.29
N GLU A 363 27.27 -24.67 36.02
CA GLU A 363 28.43 -25.55 36.29
C GLU A 363 28.01 -26.83 37.05
N GLN A 364 27.03 -26.71 37.96
CA GLN A 364 26.42 -27.86 38.65
C GLN A 364 25.38 -28.61 37.80
N ARG A 365 25.29 -28.31 36.49
CA ARG A 365 24.35 -28.92 35.53
C ARG A 365 22.88 -28.73 35.91
N ALA A 366 22.55 -27.63 36.59
CA ALA A 366 21.16 -27.31 36.91
C ALA A 366 20.29 -27.32 35.65
N VAL A 367 19.10 -27.91 35.78
CA VAL A 367 18.06 -27.74 34.78
C VAL A 367 17.34 -26.44 35.07
N PHE A 368 17.17 -25.58 34.07
CA PHE A 368 16.57 -24.25 34.24
C PHE A 368 15.12 -24.22 33.77
N VAL A 369 14.31 -23.42 34.45
CA VAL A 369 12.93 -23.09 34.10
C VAL A 369 12.76 -21.60 33.87
N ASP A 370 11.93 -21.23 32.91
CA ASP A 370 11.49 -19.85 32.69
C ASP A 370 10.41 -19.47 33.71
N THR A 371 10.74 -18.52 34.60
CA THR A 371 9.78 -17.91 35.54
C THR A 371 9.64 -16.43 35.21
N GLY A 372 8.71 -16.12 34.29
CA GLY A 372 8.67 -14.81 33.65
C GLY A 372 9.92 -14.60 32.81
N LEU A 373 10.64 -13.49 33.03
CA LEU A 373 11.92 -13.23 32.35
C LEU A 373 13.13 -13.90 33.01
N TRP A 374 12.95 -14.56 34.17
CA TRP A 374 14.07 -15.17 34.91
C TRP A 374 14.30 -16.62 34.52
N LYS A 375 15.57 -16.99 34.30
CA LYS A 375 16.01 -18.39 34.26
C LYS A 375 16.37 -18.84 35.67
N ARG A 376 15.53 -19.68 36.28
CA ARG A 376 15.75 -20.22 37.64
C ARG A 376 16.18 -21.67 37.57
N ALA A 377 17.10 -22.08 38.45
CA ALA A 377 17.40 -23.49 38.63
C ALA A 377 16.15 -24.20 39.16
N GLN A 378 15.70 -25.21 38.43
CA GLN A 378 14.53 -26.02 38.75
C GLN A 378 14.92 -27.24 39.59
N TRP A 379 16.04 -27.88 39.27
CA TRP A 379 16.70 -28.93 40.07
C TRP A 379 18.15 -29.14 39.61
N TYR A 380 18.94 -29.90 40.38
CA TYR A 380 20.35 -30.20 40.15
C TYR A 380 20.56 -31.73 40.02
N PRO A 381 20.63 -32.27 38.79
CA PRO A 381 20.81 -33.71 38.56
C PRO A 381 22.23 -34.17 38.92
N ARG A 382 22.34 -35.40 39.43
CA ARG A 382 23.62 -36.10 39.64
C ARG A 382 23.79 -37.24 38.63
N ALA A 383 25.03 -37.62 38.39
CA ALA A 383 25.34 -38.76 37.53
C ALA A 383 24.67 -40.04 38.05
N GLY A 384 23.98 -40.76 37.16
CA GLY A 384 23.28 -42.00 37.48
C GLY A 384 21.79 -41.85 37.84
N GLU A 385 21.30 -40.61 38.01
CA GLU A 385 19.87 -40.35 38.20
C GLU A 385 19.14 -40.37 36.85
N LYS A 386 18.00 -41.06 36.80
CA LYS A 386 17.28 -41.37 35.56
C LYS A 386 16.34 -40.25 35.13
N ASP A 387 15.72 -39.58 36.08
CA ASP A 387 14.73 -38.53 35.82
C ASP A 387 14.75 -37.41 36.89
N TRP A 388 13.90 -36.42 36.66
CA TRP A 388 13.75 -35.27 37.54
C TRP A 388 13.23 -35.67 38.93
N LEU A 389 12.43 -36.73 39.03
CA LEU A 389 11.79 -37.14 40.28
C LEU A 389 12.82 -37.75 41.22
N GLU A 390 13.76 -38.55 40.72
CA GLU A 390 14.90 -39.05 41.51
C GLU A 390 15.74 -37.87 42.06
N SER A 391 16.08 -36.91 41.21
CA SER A 391 16.86 -35.71 41.58
C SER A 391 16.15 -34.90 42.67
N VAL A 392 14.89 -34.56 42.46
CA VAL A 392 14.08 -33.77 43.40
C VAL A 392 13.79 -34.56 44.68
N THR A 393 13.54 -35.86 44.60
CA THR A 393 13.34 -36.71 45.79
C THR A 393 14.60 -36.71 46.66
N ARG A 394 15.78 -36.82 46.06
CA ARG A 394 17.06 -36.68 46.78
C ARG A 394 17.19 -35.30 47.41
N GLU A 395 16.95 -34.23 46.66
CA GLU A 395 17.04 -32.84 47.15
C GLU A 395 16.10 -32.59 48.33
N VAL A 396 14.84 -33.01 48.23
CA VAL A 396 13.85 -32.89 49.32
C VAL A 396 14.28 -33.67 50.55
N LYS A 397 14.74 -34.91 50.38
CA LYS A 397 15.27 -35.71 51.51
C LYS A 397 16.48 -35.03 52.14
N ALA A 398 17.43 -34.53 51.34
CA ALA A 398 18.63 -33.86 51.81
C ALA A 398 18.32 -32.58 52.61
N VAL A 399 17.36 -31.77 52.15
CA VAL A 399 16.91 -30.58 52.88
C VAL A 399 16.24 -30.97 54.20
N ARG A 400 15.40 -32.02 54.22
CA ARG A 400 14.66 -32.44 55.42
C ARG A 400 15.52 -33.15 56.46
N SER A 401 16.56 -33.86 56.03
CA SER A 401 17.46 -34.60 56.91
C SER A 401 18.77 -33.85 57.21
N GLY A 402 18.94 -32.64 56.70
CA GLY A 402 20.20 -31.91 56.73
C GLY A 402 20.02 -30.44 56.37
N VAL A 403 20.72 -29.98 55.34
CA VAL A 403 20.69 -28.58 54.87
C VAL A 403 20.64 -28.55 53.35
N GLY A 404 19.95 -27.56 52.80
CA GLY A 404 20.01 -27.23 51.39
C GLY A 404 20.00 -25.73 51.16
N PHE A 405 20.34 -25.34 49.94
CA PHE A 405 20.39 -23.96 49.50
C PHE A 405 19.40 -23.78 48.34
N CYS A 406 18.73 -22.63 48.31
CA CYS A 406 17.83 -22.24 47.23
C CYS A 406 18.06 -20.77 46.87
N ASP A 407 18.28 -20.50 45.59
CA ASP A 407 18.37 -19.13 45.10
C ASP A 407 16.96 -18.53 44.96
N VAL A 408 16.62 -17.66 45.92
CA VAL A 408 15.37 -16.89 45.97
C VAL A 408 15.55 -15.43 45.52
N SER A 409 16.66 -15.11 44.85
CA SER A 409 16.99 -13.75 44.39
C SER A 409 15.95 -13.17 43.43
N THR A 410 15.12 -14.00 42.80
CA THR A 410 14.11 -13.57 41.83
C THR A 410 12.87 -12.90 42.44
N LEU A 411 12.67 -12.96 43.76
CA LEU A 411 11.53 -12.33 44.42
C LEU A 411 11.55 -10.80 44.25
N GLY A 412 10.37 -10.20 44.10
CA GLY A 412 10.23 -8.74 44.17
C GLY A 412 10.60 -8.23 45.56
N LYS A 413 11.42 -7.18 45.63
CA LYS A 413 11.89 -6.58 46.88
C LYS A 413 11.67 -5.09 46.79
N ILE A 414 10.96 -4.51 47.75
CA ILE A 414 10.63 -3.09 47.83
C ILE A 414 10.98 -2.64 49.25
N ASP A 415 11.82 -1.61 49.39
CA ASP A 415 12.12 -0.97 50.67
C ASP A 415 11.12 0.16 50.91
N VAL A 416 10.44 0.13 52.07
CA VAL A 416 9.39 1.09 52.43
C VAL A 416 9.86 1.86 53.67
N ARG A 417 9.98 3.19 53.53
CA ARG A 417 10.52 4.06 54.59
C ARG A 417 9.66 5.31 54.77
N GLY A 418 9.44 5.67 56.03
CA GLY A 418 8.70 6.87 56.42
C GLY A 418 8.00 6.66 57.77
N PRO A 419 7.57 7.75 58.44
CA PRO A 419 6.86 7.67 59.72
C PRO A 419 5.55 6.86 59.61
N ASP A 420 4.92 6.88 58.44
CA ASP A 420 3.64 6.20 58.17
C ASP A 420 3.80 4.82 57.52
N ALA A 421 5.02 4.25 57.46
CA ALA A 421 5.27 2.98 56.77
C ALA A 421 4.40 1.83 57.32
N GLY A 422 4.29 1.71 58.65
CA GLY A 422 3.42 0.71 59.27
C GLY A 422 1.94 0.91 58.94
N ALA A 423 1.45 2.14 59.03
CA ALA A 423 0.07 2.48 58.69
C ALA A 423 -0.26 2.26 57.19
N PHE A 424 0.72 2.47 56.31
CA PHE A 424 0.59 2.13 54.88
C PHE A 424 0.49 0.61 54.69
N LEU A 425 1.37 -0.17 55.32
CA LEU A 425 1.35 -1.63 55.19
C LEU A 425 0.05 -2.25 55.71
N ASP A 426 -0.52 -1.73 56.80
CA ASP A 426 -1.82 -2.16 57.33
C ASP A 426 -2.99 -1.95 56.34
N ARG A 427 -2.86 -1.01 55.40
CA ARG A 427 -3.88 -0.77 54.35
C ARG A 427 -3.70 -1.66 53.14
N VAL A 428 -2.47 -2.10 52.88
CA VAL A 428 -2.10 -2.91 51.71
C VAL A 428 -2.23 -4.41 52.01
N TYR A 429 -1.85 -4.82 53.22
CA TYR A 429 -1.85 -6.21 53.64
C TYR A 429 -3.10 -6.56 54.46
N ILE A 430 -3.47 -7.85 54.43
CA ILE A 430 -4.62 -8.36 55.19
C ILE A 430 -4.34 -8.48 56.70
N ASN A 431 -3.07 -8.49 57.09
CA ASN A 431 -2.61 -8.56 58.46
C ASN A 431 -1.98 -7.23 58.90
N THR A 432 -1.96 -7.00 60.21
CA THR A 432 -1.35 -5.82 60.81
C THR A 432 0.18 -5.94 60.81
N PHE A 433 0.85 -4.90 60.32
CA PHE A 433 2.29 -4.69 60.27
C PHE A 433 2.75 -3.53 61.17
N SER A 434 1.86 -2.61 61.54
CA SER A 434 2.20 -1.46 62.39
C SER A 434 2.73 -1.81 63.79
N ASN A 435 2.56 -3.06 64.22
CA ASN A 435 3.03 -3.59 65.50
C ASN A 435 3.97 -4.81 65.36
N LEU A 436 4.54 -5.05 64.18
CA LEU A 436 5.45 -6.17 63.90
C LEU A 436 6.83 -5.99 64.54
#